data_AF-A0A9Q0NUP0-F1
#
_entry.id   AF-A0A9Q0NUP0-F1
#
_cell.length_a   1.000
_cell.length_b   1.000
_cell.length_c   1.000
_cell.angle_alpha   90.00
_cell.angle_beta   90.00
_cell.angle_gamma   90.00
#
_symmetry.space_group_name_H-M   'P 1'
#
loop_
_entity.id
_entity.type
_entity.pdbx_description
1 polymer ?
#
loop_
_entity_poly.entity_id
_entity_poly.type
_entity_poly.pdbx_seq_one_letter_code
_entity_poly.pdbx_strand_id
1 'polypeptide(L)'
;MPSIAARHHHPKEQDQCKDDSKSFVFDAQVLRHQSNIPQQFIWPDHEKPNTNAPELQVPLVDLRDFLSGNPAAAMEASRLVGEACQKHGFFLVVNHGVDKTLIAHAHNYMDSFFELPLSEKQKAQRKIGESCGYASSFTGRFSSKLPWKETLSFSYTAEKNSSKHIEEYFHNRMGEDFAEFGRVYQDYCEAMNALSLRIMELLGMSLGSIERHIQELFAPSSGEQPNSEKISRFLSVSEERQDGNSTTRVSGHKQSENISRFHMADVA
;
A
#
# COMPACT_ATOMS: atom_id res chain seq x y z
N MET A 1 -64.00 -35.42 16.31
CA MET A 1 -62.70 -36.01 15.90
C MET A 1 -62.79 -36.33 14.42
N PRO A 2 -61.85 -35.92 13.53
CA PRO A 2 -60.56 -35.28 13.77
C PRO A 2 -60.49 -33.80 13.33
N SER A 3 -59.38 -33.18 13.70
CA SER A 3 -58.96 -31.78 13.59
C SER A 3 -58.02 -31.60 12.39
N ILE A 4 -58.17 -30.51 11.61
CA ILE A 4 -57.07 -29.86 10.89
C ILE A 4 -57.30 -28.35 10.89
N ALA A 5 -56.32 -27.63 11.44
CA ALA A 5 -56.32 -26.19 11.68
C ALA A 5 -56.28 -25.35 10.39
N ALA A 6 -57.04 -24.26 10.38
CA ALA A 6 -56.97 -23.21 9.38
C ALA A 6 -55.64 -22.43 9.51
N ARG A 7 -54.81 -22.46 8.45
CA ARG A 7 -53.66 -21.57 8.34
C ARG A 7 -54.15 -20.16 8.02
N HIS A 8 -54.06 -19.26 8.98
CA HIS A 8 -54.19 -17.83 8.75
C HIS A 8 -52.98 -17.33 7.95
N HIS A 9 -53.23 -16.84 6.74
CA HIS A 9 -52.29 -15.99 6.02
C HIS A 9 -52.25 -14.62 6.71
N HIS A 10 -51.18 -14.35 7.44
CA HIS A 10 -50.77 -12.96 7.70
C HIS A 10 -50.03 -12.44 6.46
N PRO A 11 -50.40 -11.27 5.91
CA PRO A 11 -49.55 -10.56 4.97
C PRO A 11 -48.32 -10.09 5.76
N LYS A 12 -47.13 -10.57 5.40
CA LYS A 12 -45.89 -9.93 5.82
C LYS A 12 -45.78 -8.62 5.03
N GLU A 13 -45.93 -7.51 5.72
CA GLU A 13 -45.48 -6.20 5.24
C GLU A 13 -44.02 -6.33 4.80
N GLN A 14 -43.79 -6.21 3.50
CA GLN A 14 -42.46 -5.97 2.96
C GLN A 14 -42.15 -4.51 3.25
N ASP A 15 -41.42 -4.31 4.35
CA ASP A 15 -40.77 -3.04 4.64
C ASP A 15 -39.67 -2.83 3.59
N GLN A 16 -40.04 -2.19 2.47
CA GLN A 16 -39.10 -1.69 1.48
C GLN A 16 -38.39 -0.48 2.08
N CYS A 17 -37.35 -0.73 2.88
CA CYS A 17 -36.34 0.28 3.11
C CYS A 17 -35.46 0.37 1.85
N LYS A 18 -35.94 1.15 0.87
CA LYS A 18 -35.08 1.73 -0.16
C LYS A 18 -34.20 2.77 0.54
N ASP A 19 -33.09 2.31 1.11
CA ASP A 19 -32.02 3.21 1.51
C ASP A 19 -31.36 3.70 0.22
N ASP A 20 -31.80 4.86 -0.26
CA ASP A 20 -31.09 5.70 -1.23
C ASP A 20 -29.81 6.25 -0.56
N SER A 21 -28.94 5.34 -0.10
CA SER A 21 -27.57 5.60 0.30
C SER A 21 -26.85 6.11 -0.94
N LYS A 22 -26.95 7.43 -1.19
CA LYS A 22 -26.07 8.13 -2.10
C LYS A 22 -24.65 7.80 -1.65
N SER A 23 -23.97 6.99 -2.46
CA SER A 23 -22.56 6.67 -2.27
C SER A 23 -21.80 7.98 -2.06
N PHE A 24 -21.23 8.15 -0.87
CA PHE A 24 -20.44 9.34 -0.56
C PHE A 24 -19.23 9.36 -1.49
N VAL A 25 -19.10 10.43 -2.28
CA VAL A 25 -17.95 10.63 -3.16
C VAL A 25 -16.90 11.42 -2.40
N PHE A 26 -15.76 10.79 -2.14
CA PHE A 26 -14.60 11.50 -1.61
C PHE A 26 -13.85 12.18 -2.74
N ASP A 27 -13.77 13.51 -2.66
CA ASP A 27 -12.97 14.37 -3.53
C ASP A 27 -12.04 15.22 -2.66
N ALA A 28 -10.77 14.84 -2.57
CA ALA A 28 -9.78 15.56 -1.76
C ALA A 28 -9.64 17.05 -2.16
N GLN A 29 -9.80 17.35 -3.45
CA GLN A 29 -9.63 18.70 -3.98
C GLN A 29 -10.76 19.63 -3.56
N VAL A 30 -11.98 19.10 -3.40
CA VAL A 30 -13.14 19.84 -2.88
C VAL A 30 -13.11 19.90 -1.37
N LEU A 31 -12.88 18.75 -0.72
CA LEU A 31 -13.00 18.61 0.73
C LEU A 31 -11.97 19.44 1.49
N ARG A 32 -10.76 19.65 0.94
CA ARG A 32 -9.72 20.50 1.55
C ARG A 32 -10.12 21.97 1.74
N HIS A 33 -11.14 22.45 1.01
CA HIS A 33 -11.63 23.83 1.11
C HIS A 33 -12.90 23.95 1.95
N GLN A 34 -13.40 22.84 2.51
CA GLN A 34 -14.60 22.85 3.34
C GLN A 34 -14.25 23.18 4.79
N SER A 35 -15.06 24.03 5.43
CA SER A 35 -14.86 24.42 6.83
C SER A 35 -15.19 23.31 7.84
N ASN A 36 -15.99 22.31 7.43
CA ASN A 36 -16.47 21.24 8.29
C ASN A 36 -16.08 19.88 7.72
N ILE A 37 -15.54 19.01 8.57
CA ILE A 37 -15.23 17.62 8.23
C ILE A 37 -16.54 16.82 8.20
N PRO A 38 -16.85 16.06 7.11
CA PRO A 38 -18.03 15.22 7.08
C PRO A 38 -18.00 14.14 8.17
N GLN A 39 -19.17 13.83 8.74
CA GLN A 39 -19.32 12.91 9.88
C GLN A 39 -18.72 11.52 9.63
N GLN A 40 -18.71 11.08 8.37
CA GLN A 40 -18.14 9.80 7.97
C GLN A 40 -16.63 9.69 8.25
N PHE A 41 -15.91 10.82 8.36
CA PHE A 41 -14.46 10.86 8.65
C PHE A 41 -14.13 11.10 10.12
N ILE A 42 -15.15 11.27 10.98
CA ILE A 42 -14.95 11.51 12.40
C ILE A 42 -14.80 10.15 13.10
N TRP A 43 -13.64 9.96 13.73
CA TRP A 43 -13.33 8.76 14.51
C TRP A 43 -13.68 8.98 15.99
N PRO A 44 -14.15 7.95 16.72
CA PRO A 44 -14.47 8.07 18.14
C PRO A 44 -13.26 8.47 18.99
N ASP A 45 -13.49 9.26 20.05
CA ASP A 45 -12.42 9.78 20.92
C ASP A 45 -11.56 8.68 21.57
N HIS A 46 -12.16 7.53 21.90
CA HIS A 46 -11.47 6.41 22.53
C HIS A 46 -10.57 5.60 21.55
N GLU A 47 -10.69 5.84 20.24
CA GLU A 47 -9.82 5.26 19.21
C GLU A 47 -8.68 6.20 18.82
N LYS A 48 -8.61 7.40 19.43
CA LYS A 48 -7.54 8.36 19.15
C LYS A 48 -6.17 7.79 19.55
N PRO A 49 -5.12 8.05 18.75
CA PRO A 49 -3.76 7.71 19.13
C PRO A 49 -3.40 8.34 20.48
N ASN A 50 -2.71 7.58 21.32
CA ASN A 50 -2.19 8.09 22.59
C ASN A 50 -1.08 9.12 22.30
N THR A 51 -1.31 10.39 22.62
CA THR A 51 -0.35 11.49 22.44
C THR A 51 0.83 11.43 23.41
N ASN A 52 0.72 10.62 24.47
CA ASN A 52 1.77 10.42 25.47
C ASN A 52 2.59 9.14 25.20
N ALA A 53 2.53 8.60 23.98
CA ALA A 53 3.39 7.48 23.61
C ALA A 53 4.87 7.92 23.60
N PRO A 54 5.79 7.08 24.10
CA PRO A 54 7.22 7.38 24.04
C PRO A 54 7.69 7.45 22.58
N GLU A 55 8.67 8.31 22.31
CA GLU A 55 9.31 8.38 21.01
C GLU A 55 10.02 7.05 20.70
N LEU A 56 9.72 6.50 19.53
CA LEU A 56 10.30 5.25 19.08
C LEU A 56 11.57 5.56 18.30
N GLN A 57 12.73 5.23 18.88
CA GLN A 57 14.01 5.31 18.19
C GLN A 57 14.10 4.17 17.16
N VAL A 58 13.81 4.49 15.89
CA VAL A 58 13.80 3.54 14.78
C VAL A 58 15.24 3.26 14.35
N PRO A 59 15.68 2.00 14.26
CA PRO A 59 17.03 1.68 13.82
C PRO A 59 17.28 2.15 12.38
N LEU A 60 18.45 2.75 12.16
CA LEU A 60 18.93 3.16 10.84
C LEU A 60 19.98 2.15 10.36
N VAL A 61 19.77 1.56 9.17
CA VAL A 61 20.68 0.59 8.56
C VAL A 61 21.34 1.22 7.34
N ASP A 62 22.66 1.42 7.40
CA ASP A 62 23.45 1.91 6.27
C ASP A 62 23.90 0.76 5.38
N LEU A 63 23.54 0.79 4.10
CA LEU A 63 23.88 -0.26 3.14
C LEU A 63 25.12 0.04 2.29
N ARG A 64 25.78 1.19 2.45
CA ARG A 64 26.89 1.59 1.58
C ARG A 64 27.99 0.54 1.46
N ASP A 65 28.53 0.11 2.59
CA ASP A 65 29.67 -0.83 2.62
C ASP A 65 29.23 -2.28 2.35
N PHE A 66 27.98 -2.60 2.66
CA PHE A 66 27.38 -3.88 2.27
C PHE A 66 27.27 -3.98 0.74
N LEU A 67 26.81 -2.92 0.07
CA LEU A 67 26.68 -2.87 -1.39
C LEU A 67 28.03 -2.83 -2.10
N SER A 68 29.12 -2.42 -1.41
CA SER A 68 30.49 -2.54 -1.95
C SER A 68 31.10 -3.94 -1.78
N GLY A 69 30.37 -4.90 -1.21
CA GLY A 69 30.83 -6.28 -1.04
C GLY A 69 31.74 -6.51 0.18
N ASN A 70 31.72 -5.62 1.17
CA ASN A 70 32.52 -5.80 2.39
C ASN A 70 31.87 -6.86 3.32
N PRO A 71 32.53 -8.02 3.59
CA PRO A 71 31.94 -9.07 4.42
C PRO A 71 31.68 -8.65 5.87
N ALA A 72 32.52 -7.79 6.44
CA ALA A 72 32.32 -7.29 7.80
C ALA A 72 31.09 -6.37 7.88
N ALA A 73 30.89 -5.53 6.87
CA ALA A 73 29.71 -4.69 6.77
C ALA A 73 28.43 -5.51 6.55
N ALA A 74 28.50 -6.60 5.77
CA ALA A 74 27.38 -7.51 5.58
C ALA A 74 26.94 -8.18 6.90
N MET A 75 27.90 -8.65 7.71
CA MET A 75 27.63 -9.22 9.03
C MET A 75 27.00 -8.19 9.98
N GLU A 76 27.53 -6.96 10.00
CA GLU A 76 27.01 -5.91 10.87
C GLU A 76 25.61 -5.45 10.44
N ALA A 77 25.39 -5.22 9.14
CA ALA A 77 24.06 -4.88 8.61
C ALA A 77 23.04 -5.98 8.89
N SER A 78 23.43 -7.25 8.74
CA SER A 78 22.60 -8.42 9.08
C SER A 78 22.22 -8.43 10.57
N ARG A 79 23.18 -8.19 11.47
CA ARG A 79 22.94 -8.09 12.91
C ARG A 79 21.94 -6.98 13.24
N LEU A 80 22.14 -5.79 12.68
CA LEU A 80 21.26 -4.62 12.89
C LEU A 80 19.83 -4.87 12.38
N VAL A 81 19.70 -5.46 11.18
CA VAL A 81 18.40 -5.85 10.62
C VAL A 81 17.70 -6.86 11.52
N GLY A 82 18.42 -7.90 11.97
CA GLY A 82 17.87 -8.92 12.87
C GLY A 82 17.38 -8.34 14.19
N GLU A 83 18.18 -7.48 14.83
CA GLU A 83 17.80 -6.79 16.07
C GLU A 83 16.60 -5.86 15.88
N ALA A 84 16.57 -5.10 14.79
CA ALA A 84 15.46 -4.21 14.48
C ALA A 84 14.16 -4.98 14.23
N CYS A 85 14.22 -6.09 13.49
CA CYS A 85 13.06 -6.95 13.27
C CYS A 85 12.54 -7.58 14.58
N GLN A 86 13.43 -8.03 15.47
CA GLN A 86 13.03 -8.62 16.76
C GLN A 86 12.43 -7.59 17.72
N LYS A 87 12.98 -6.37 17.75
CA LYS A 87 12.59 -5.35 18.73
C LYS A 87 11.43 -4.47 18.26
N HIS A 88 11.41 -4.13 16.97
CA HIS A 88 10.50 -3.13 16.40
C HIS A 88 9.63 -3.69 15.28
N GLY A 89 10.12 -4.70 14.54
CA GLY A 89 9.47 -5.22 13.33
C GLY A 89 9.68 -4.35 12.09
N PHE A 90 10.45 -3.26 12.20
CA PHE A 90 10.79 -2.36 11.09
C PHE A 90 12.09 -1.60 11.37
N PHE A 91 12.70 -1.05 10.31
CA PHE A 91 13.92 -0.24 10.32
C PHE A 91 13.93 0.72 9.14
N LEU A 92 14.74 1.77 9.23
CA LEU A 92 15.05 2.68 8.13
C LEU A 92 16.31 2.23 7.41
N VAL A 93 16.38 2.47 6.10
CA VAL A 93 17.52 2.11 5.27
C VAL A 93 18.08 3.36 4.62
N VAL A 94 19.40 3.55 4.69
CA VAL A 94 20.10 4.67 4.02
C VAL A 94 21.23 4.16 3.15
N ASN A 95 21.65 4.99 2.19
CA ASN A 95 22.65 4.63 1.17
C ASN A 95 22.31 3.30 0.46
N HIS A 96 21.02 3.09 0.18
CA HIS A 96 20.47 1.85 -0.39
C HIS A 96 20.77 1.65 -1.89
N GLY A 97 21.43 2.61 -2.54
CA GLY A 97 21.88 2.49 -3.93
C GLY A 97 20.79 2.72 -4.99
N VAL A 98 19.56 3.07 -4.59
CA VAL A 98 18.52 3.51 -5.54
C VAL A 98 18.83 4.94 -5.96
N ASP A 99 18.71 5.21 -7.25
CA ASP A 99 19.03 6.51 -7.81
C ASP A 99 18.10 7.61 -7.26
N LYS A 100 18.69 8.70 -6.75
CA LYS A 100 17.93 9.80 -6.13
C LYS A 100 17.06 10.55 -7.13
N THR A 101 17.46 10.62 -8.40
CA THR A 101 16.66 11.29 -9.44
C THR A 101 15.45 10.44 -9.82
N LEU A 102 15.60 9.12 -9.85
CA LEU A 102 14.48 8.18 -10.04
C LEU A 102 13.46 8.29 -8.90
N ILE A 103 13.91 8.33 -7.65
CA ILE A 103 13.04 8.56 -6.48
C ILE A 103 12.30 9.90 -6.61
N ALA A 104 13.03 10.98 -6.89
CA ALA A 104 12.43 12.31 -7.06
C ALA A 104 11.40 12.34 -8.19
N HIS A 105 11.68 11.69 -9.33
CA HIS A 105 10.71 11.58 -10.43
C HIS A 105 9.47 10.80 -10.00
N ALA A 106 9.62 9.65 -9.34
CA ALA A 106 8.49 8.87 -8.85
C ALA A 106 7.58 9.70 -7.92
N HIS A 107 8.16 10.44 -6.97
CA HIS A 107 7.41 11.36 -6.11
C HIS A 107 6.69 12.44 -6.92
N ASN A 108 7.39 13.15 -7.81
CA ASN A 108 6.81 14.21 -8.63
C ASN A 108 5.62 13.71 -9.47
N TYR A 109 5.73 12.53 -10.08
CA TYR A 109 4.65 11.94 -10.86
C TYR A 109 3.45 11.57 -9.99
N MET A 110 3.68 11.03 -8.79
CA MET A 110 2.59 10.70 -7.87
C MET A 110 1.87 11.94 -7.32
N ASP A 111 2.63 12.97 -6.94
CA ASP A 111 2.08 14.25 -6.53
C ASP A 111 1.21 14.83 -7.65
N SER A 112 1.75 14.84 -8.88
CA SER A 112 1.01 15.26 -10.07
C SER A 112 -0.27 14.45 -10.29
N PHE A 113 -0.24 13.13 -10.04
CA PHE A 113 -1.43 12.29 -10.15
C PHE A 113 -2.52 12.66 -9.13
N PHE A 114 -2.17 12.88 -7.85
CA PHE A 114 -3.16 13.22 -6.82
C PHE A 114 -3.70 14.66 -6.94
N GLU A 115 -2.95 15.55 -7.60
CA GLU A 115 -3.39 16.88 -7.99
C GLU A 115 -4.43 16.90 -9.12
N LEU A 116 -4.55 15.82 -9.89
CA LEU A 116 -5.54 15.74 -10.97
C LEU A 116 -6.99 15.89 -10.46
N PRO A 117 -7.90 16.41 -11.30
CA PRO A 117 -9.33 16.36 -11.03
C PRO A 117 -9.80 14.93 -10.73
N LEU A 118 -10.78 14.78 -9.83
CA LEU A 118 -11.29 13.45 -9.45
C LEU A 118 -11.73 12.61 -10.66
N SER A 119 -12.33 13.22 -11.68
CA SER A 119 -12.75 12.54 -12.91
C SER A 119 -11.58 11.88 -13.66
N GLU A 120 -10.41 12.50 -13.63
CA GLU A 120 -9.19 11.97 -14.26
C GLU A 120 -8.61 10.83 -13.43
N LYS A 121 -8.52 11.00 -12.09
CA LYS A 121 -8.08 9.92 -11.18
C LYS A 121 -9.00 8.69 -11.27
N GLN A 122 -10.30 8.91 -11.44
CA GLN A 122 -11.31 7.84 -11.62
C GLN A 122 -11.15 7.04 -12.91
N LYS A 123 -10.37 7.50 -13.91
CA LYS A 123 -9.99 6.63 -15.04
C LYS A 123 -9.23 5.39 -14.55
N ALA A 124 -8.40 5.56 -13.52
CA ALA A 124 -7.70 4.48 -12.83
C ALA A 124 -8.51 3.75 -11.75
N GLN A 125 -9.81 4.04 -11.58
CA GLN A 125 -10.64 3.47 -10.50
C GLN A 125 -10.52 1.95 -10.41
N ARG A 126 -10.21 1.44 -9.22
CA ARG A 126 -10.24 0.00 -8.92
C ARG A 126 -11.67 -0.52 -9.02
N LYS A 127 -11.90 -1.51 -9.89
CA LYS A 127 -13.20 -2.17 -10.06
C LYS A 127 -13.39 -3.34 -9.08
N ILE A 128 -14.63 -3.80 -8.95
CA ILE A 128 -14.95 -4.99 -8.16
C ILE A 128 -14.20 -6.20 -8.75
N GLY A 129 -13.48 -6.92 -7.90
CA GLY A 129 -12.65 -8.07 -8.29
C GLY A 129 -11.21 -7.71 -8.68
N GLU A 130 -10.89 -6.43 -8.85
CA GLU A 130 -9.50 -5.99 -9.07
C GLU A 130 -8.78 -5.74 -7.74
N SER A 131 -7.49 -6.09 -7.69
CA SER A 131 -6.61 -5.83 -6.55
C SER A 131 -5.90 -4.47 -6.64
N CYS A 132 -5.82 -3.90 -7.84
CA CYS A 132 -5.12 -2.65 -8.18
C CYS A 132 -6.07 -1.57 -8.67
N GLY A 133 -5.63 -0.32 -8.60
CA GLY A 133 -6.32 0.87 -9.10
C GLY A 133 -6.43 1.95 -8.04
N TYR A 134 -7.00 3.06 -8.47
CA TYR A 134 -7.34 4.20 -7.63
C TYR A 134 -8.53 3.86 -6.70
N ALA A 135 -8.42 4.22 -5.43
CA ALA A 135 -9.47 4.13 -4.44
C ALA A 135 -9.42 5.35 -3.51
N SER A 136 -10.58 5.94 -3.23
CA SER A 136 -10.71 7.06 -2.30
C SER A 136 -11.46 6.66 -1.04
N SER A 137 -10.84 6.87 0.12
CA SER A 137 -11.41 6.72 1.47
C SER A 137 -12.17 5.42 1.75
N PHE A 138 -11.98 4.39 0.93
CA PHE A 138 -12.73 3.14 0.95
C PHE A 138 -14.26 3.32 1.07
N THR A 139 -14.82 4.36 0.44
CA THR A 139 -16.26 4.68 0.52
C THR A 139 -17.18 3.57 0.00
N GLY A 140 -16.66 2.70 -0.87
CA GLY A 140 -17.37 1.50 -1.34
C GLY A 140 -17.35 0.31 -0.38
N ARG A 141 -16.60 0.38 0.74
CA ARG A 141 -16.45 -0.72 1.70
C ARG A 141 -16.97 -0.37 3.10
N PHE A 142 -16.88 0.89 3.50
CA PHE A 142 -17.29 1.35 4.82
C PHE A 142 -18.22 2.56 4.68
N SER A 143 -19.13 2.75 5.65
CA SER A 143 -20.08 3.86 5.69
C SER A 143 -19.73 4.94 6.73
N SER A 144 -18.82 4.64 7.65
CA SER A 144 -18.33 5.54 8.71
C SER A 144 -16.89 5.19 9.09
N LYS A 145 -16.22 6.05 9.86
CA LYS A 145 -14.79 5.93 10.20
C LYS A 145 -13.91 5.80 8.96
N LEU A 146 -14.25 6.57 7.93
CA LEU A 146 -13.51 6.59 6.69
C LEU A 146 -12.12 7.20 6.92
N PRO A 147 -11.06 6.63 6.35
CA PRO A 147 -9.76 7.28 6.35
C PRO A 147 -9.78 8.48 5.39
N TRP A 148 -9.13 9.57 5.77
CA TRP A 148 -8.92 10.72 4.90
C TRP A 148 -7.71 10.50 4.01
N LYS A 149 -7.88 9.62 3.02
CA LYS A 149 -6.80 9.27 2.11
C LYS A 149 -7.31 8.84 0.76
N GLU A 150 -6.52 9.14 -0.24
CA GLU A 150 -6.59 8.51 -1.54
C GLU A 150 -5.50 7.45 -1.64
N THR A 151 -5.70 6.47 -2.52
CA THR A 151 -4.73 5.40 -2.73
C THR A 151 -4.70 5.03 -4.20
N LEU A 152 -3.50 4.97 -4.77
CA LEU A 152 -3.26 4.40 -6.09
C LEU A 152 -2.42 3.14 -5.90
N SER A 153 -2.89 2.01 -6.44
CA SER A 153 -2.15 0.75 -6.41
C SER A 153 -1.99 0.14 -7.79
N PHE A 154 -0.84 -0.46 -8.05
CA PHE A 154 -0.57 -1.21 -9.28
C PHE A 154 0.38 -2.37 -8.97
N SER A 155 0.34 -3.39 -9.83
CA SER A 155 1.17 -4.58 -9.66
C SER A 155 2.46 -4.43 -10.44
N TYR A 156 3.55 -4.91 -9.84
CA TYR A 156 4.81 -5.14 -10.50
C TYR A 156 5.07 -6.65 -10.60
N THR A 157 5.66 -7.08 -11.71
CA THR A 157 6.16 -8.45 -11.91
C THR A 157 7.60 -8.41 -12.41
N ALA A 158 8.45 -9.28 -11.86
CA ALA A 158 9.86 -9.40 -12.24
C ALA A 158 10.07 -10.40 -13.41
N GLU A 159 9.01 -10.76 -14.13
CA GLU A 159 9.10 -11.69 -15.26
C GLU A 159 9.87 -11.07 -16.44
N LYS A 160 10.74 -11.87 -17.06
CA LYS A 160 11.65 -11.42 -18.15
C LYS A 160 10.94 -10.81 -19.36
N ASN A 161 9.65 -11.08 -19.55
CA ASN A 161 8.86 -10.57 -20.68
C ASN A 161 7.92 -9.42 -20.27
N SER A 162 8.05 -8.89 -19.05
CA SER A 162 7.11 -7.94 -18.47
C SER A 162 7.73 -6.57 -18.18
N SER A 163 8.78 -6.20 -18.92
CA SER A 163 9.53 -4.94 -18.75
C SER A 163 8.72 -3.67 -19.02
N LYS A 164 7.46 -3.80 -19.44
CA LYS A 164 6.54 -2.67 -19.69
C LYS A 164 5.20 -2.82 -18.98
N HIS A 165 5.08 -3.74 -18.03
CA HIS A 165 3.79 -4.06 -17.41
C HIS A 165 3.12 -2.84 -16.76
N ILE A 166 3.89 -2.00 -16.06
CA ILE A 166 3.35 -0.79 -15.42
C ILE A 166 3.08 0.30 -16.47
N GLU A 167 3.98 0.48 -17.44
CA GLU A 167 3.78 1.39 -18.59
C GLU A 167 2.45 1.08 -19.32
N GLU A 168 2.25 -0.17 -19.71
CA GLU A 168 1.04 -0.64 -20.39
C GLU A 168 -0.20 -0.49 -19.52
N TYR A 169 -0.10 -0.77 -18.21
CA TYR A 169 -1.22 -0.56 -17.28
C TYR A 169 -1.71 0.89 -17.30
N PHE A 170 -0.80 1.85 -17.14
CA PHE A 170 -1.15 3.27 -17.11
C PHE A 170 -1.60 3.79 -18.47
N HIS A 171 -0.91 3.41 -19.55
CA HIS A 171 -1.32 3.72 -20.91
C HIS A 171 -2.76 3.24 -21.19
N ASN A 172 -3.06 1.97 -20.89
CA ASN A 172 -4.38 1.39 -21.20
C ASN A 172 -5.49 1.97 -20.33
N ARG A 173 -5.17 2.39 -19.10
CA ARG A 173 -6.17 2.87 -18.14
C ARG A 173 -6.42 4.37 -18.25
N MET A 174 -5.40 5.14 -18.58
CA MET A 174 -5.43 6.61 -18.50
C MET A 174 -5.04 7.32 -19.81
N GLY A 175 -4.48 6.61 -20.79
CA GLY A 175 -4.10 7.12 -22.10
C GLY A 175 -2.60 7.37 -22.27
N GLU A 176 -2.20 7.76 -23.48
CA GLU A 176 -0.80 7.96 -23.89
C GLU A 176 -0.05 8.95 -22.97
N ASP A 177 -0.73 9.98 -22.47
CA ASP A 177 -0.13 10.99 -21.59
C ASP A 177 0.42 10.40 -20.27
N PHE A 178 -0.03 9.20 -19.89
CA PHE A 178 0.44 8.48 -18.70
C PHE A 178 1.50 7.40 -19.00
N ALA A 179 1.96 7.28 -20.25
CA ALA A 179 3.01 6.32 -20.60
C ALA A 179 4.32 6.63 -19.84
N GLU A 180 4.71 7.91 -19.73
CA GLU A 180 5.91 8.30 -18.99
C GLU A 180 5.77 8.06 -17.48
N PHE A 181 4.59 8.33 -16.90
CA PHE A 181 4.28 7.98 -15.51
C PHE A 181 4.52 6.48 -15.28
N GLY A 182 4.00 5.64 -16.18
CA GLY A 182 4.13 4.20 -16.07
C GLY A 182 5.58 3.71 -16.29
N ARG A 183 6.36 4.33 -17.17
CA ARG A 183 7.79 4.04 -17.37
C ARG A 183 8.61 4.36 -16.12
N VAL A 184 8.44 5.54 -15.53
CA VAL A 184 9.14 5.92 -14.30
C VAL A 184 8.83 4.95 -13.16
N TYR A 185 7.56 4.54 -13.02
CA TYR A 185 7.19 3.58 -12.00
C TYR A 185 7.62 2.14 -12.30
N GLN A 186 7.79 1.77 -13.57
CA GLN A 186 8.44 0.52 -13.96
C GLN A 186 9.89 0.51 -13.47
N ASP A 187 10.68 1.53 -13.83
CA ASP A 187 12.08 1.66 -13.42
C ASP A 187 12.23 1.71 -11.90
N TYR A 188 11.37 2.47 -11.22
CA TYR A 188 11.35 2.57 -9.77
C TYR A 188 11.04 1.21 -9.11
N CYS A 189 10.02 0.49 -9.57
CA CYS A 189 9.70 -0.83 -9.04
C CYS A 189 10.82 -1.85 -9.31
N GLU A 190 11.52 -1.77 -10.43
CA GLU A 190 12.69 -2.61 -10.72
C GLU A 190 13.83 -2.34 -9.73
N ALA A 191 14.16 -1.07 -9.50
CA ALA A 191 15.19 -0.66 -8.55
C ALA A 191 14.84 -1.08 -7.11
N MET A 192 13.59 -0.86 -6.69
CA MET A 192 13.11 -1.26 -5.36
C MET A 192 13.04 -2.79 -5.20
N ASN A 193 12.72 -3.52 -6.28
CA ASN A 193 12.79 -4.97 -6.28
C ASN A 193 14.24 -5.44 -6.07
N ALA A 194 15.21 -4.87 -6.77
CA ALA A 194 16.62 -5.18 -6.57
C ALA A 194 17.07 -4.91 -5.12
N LEU A 195 16.72 -3.74 -4.57
CA LEU A 195 16.98 -3.40 -3.17
C LEU A 195 16.38 -4.42 -2.20
N SER A 196 15.12 -4.82 -2.42
CA SER A 196 14.46 -5.81 -1.55
C SER A 196 15.17 -7.16 -1.51
N LEU A 197 15.76 -7.60 -2.63
CA LEU A 197 16.53 -8.85 -2.69
C LEU A 197 17.77 -8.73 -1.80
N ARG A 198 18.45 -7.57 -1.83
CA ARG A 198 19.59 -7.28 -0.96
C ARG A 198 19.19 -7.27 0.53
N ILE A 199 18.03 -6.75 0.88
CA ILE A 199 17.51 -6.76 2.26
C ILE A 199 17.11 -8.17 2.70
N MET A 200 16.52 -8.97 1.80
CA MET A 200 16.19 -10.36 2.09
C MET A 200 17.43 -11.22 2.33
N GLU A 201 18.53 -10.94 1.64
CA GLU A 201 19.84 -11.54 1.92
C GLU A 201 20.29 -11.26 3.37
N LEU A 202 20.24 -9.99 3.80
CA LEU A 202 20.56 -9.61 5.18
C LEU A 202 19.63 -10.28 6.21
N LEU A 203 18.33 -10.37 5.91
CA LEU A 203 17.36 -11.04 6.77
C LEU A 203 17.71 -12.52 6.93
N GLY A 204 17.97 -13.24 5.84
CA GLY A 204 18.29 -14.66 5.97
C GLY A 204 19.67 -14.93 6.58
N MET A 205 20.65 -14.04 6.38
CA MET A 205 21.90 -14.04 7.15
C MET A 205 21.62 -13.90 8.66
N SER A 206 20.72 -13.00 9.06
CA SER A 206 20.38 -12.78 10.48
C SER A 206 19.71 -13.99 11.14
N LEU A 207 19.03 -14.81 10.33
CA LEU A 207 18.38 -16.05 10.76
C LEU A 207 19.33 -17.26 10.79
N GLY A 208 20.61 -17.08 10.45
CA GLY A 208 21.58 -18.17 10.32
C GLY A 208 21.31 -19.11 9.13
N SER A 209 20.44 -18.70 8.20
CA SER A 209 20.18 -19.42 6.97
C SER A 209 21.31 -19.12 5.98
N ILE A 210 22.20 -20.09 5.77
CA ILE A 210 23.26 -20.02 4.76
C ILE A 210 22.64 -19.70 3.39
N GLU A 211 23.29 -18.79 2.64
CA GLU A 211 22.95 -18.18 1.34
C GLU A 211 22.20 -19.06 0.31
N ARG A 212 22.27 -20.38 0.42
CA ARG A 212 21.65 -21.35 -0.49
C ARG A 212 20.13 -21.43 -0.39
N HIS A 213 19.53 -21.31 0.79
CA HIS A 213 18.08 -21.49 0.96
C HIS A 213 17.24 -20.27 0.53
N ILE A 214 17.78 -19.05 0.65
CA ILE A 214 17.06 -17.82 0.27
C ILE A 214 16.92 -17.74 -1.26
N GLN A 215 17.95 -18.15 -1.99
CA GLN A 215 17.88 -18.23 -3.45
C GLN A 215 16.89 -19.31 -3.90
N GLU A 216 16.79 -20.45 -3.22
CA GLU A 216 15.82 -21.52 -3.55
C GLU A 216 14.37 -21.15 -3.18
N LEU A 217 14.14 -20.42 -2.09
CA LEU A 217 12.81 -19.94 -1.69
C LEU A 217 12.18 -18.96 -2.70
N PHE A 218 13.01 -18.26 -3.48
CA PHE A 218 12.57 -17.20 -4.39
C PHE A 218 13.08 -17.34 -5.83
N ALA A 219 13.82 -18.39 -6.15
CA ALA A 219 14.12 -18.76 -7.53
C ALA A 219 12.84 -19.25 -8.20
N PRO A 220 12.64 -18.97 -9.51
CA PRO A 220 11.59 -19.63 -10.26
C PRO A 220 11.84 -21.13 -10.22
N SER A 221 10.95 -21.88 -9.57
CA SER A 221 11.04 -23.32 -9.40
C SER A 221 11.23 -24.00 -10.76
N SER A 222 12.42 -24.56 -11.00
CA SER A 222 12.69 -25.37 -12.18
C SER A 222 11.98 -26.71 -12.03
N GLY A 223 10.79 -26.86 -12.62
CA GLY A 223 10.22 -28.17 -12.90
C GLY A 223 8.78 -28.42 -12.46
N GLU A 224 8.19 -27.55 -11.63
CA GLU A 224 6.74 -27.56 -11.38
C GLU A 224 6.15 -26.27 -11.94
N GLN A 225 5.00 -26.36 -12.63
CA GLN A 225 4.23 -25.17 -12.97
C GLN A 225 4.03 -24.39 -11.67
N PRO A 226 4.62 -23.18 -11.52
CA PRO A 226 4.39 -22.40 -10.33
C PRO A 226 2.89 -22.14 -10.30
N ASN A 227 2.23 -22.49 -9.19
CA ASN A 227 0.90 -21.97 -8.90
C ASN A 227 0.98 -20.46 -9.18
N SER A 228 0.13 -19.99 -10.09
CA SER A 228 0.17 -18.65 -10.68
C SER A 228 -0.13 -17.52 -9.68
N GLU A 229 -0.06 -17.79 -8.37
CA GLU A 229 0.20 -16.81 -7.32
C GLU A 229 1.67 -16.33 -7.40
N LYS A 230 2.05 -15.88 -8.60
CA LYS A 230 3.27 -15.13 -8.90
C LYS A 230 3.37 -14.00 -7.88
N ILE A 231 4.55 -13.81 -7.30
CA ILE A 231 4.89 -12.74 -6.35
C ILE A 231 4.55 -11.38 -6.97
N SER A 232 3.28 -11.02 -6.87
CA SER A 232 2.74 -9.76 -7.35
C SER A 232 2.99 -8.78 -6.24
N ARG A 233 3.97 -7.91 -6.46
CA ARG A 233 4.27 -6.86 -5.49
C ARG A 233 3.35 -5.70 -5.79
N PHE A 234 2.56 -5.34 -4.79
CA PHE A 234 1.62 -4.23 -4.87
C PHE A 234 2.32 -3.00 -4.33
N LEU A 235 2.64 -2.05 -5.20
CA LEU A 235 2.92 -0.71 -4.73
C LEU A 235 1.58 -0.04 -4.45
N SER A 236 1.46 0.55 -3.28
CA SER A 236 0.29 1.31 -2.88
C SER A 236 0.78 2.61 -2.31
N VAL A 237 0.60 3.72 -3.03
CA VAL A 237 0.93 5.04 -2.52
C VAL A 237 -0.35 5.67 -1.99
N SER A 238 -0.28 6.24 -0.79
CA SER A 238 -1.38 6.97 -0.15
C SER A 238 -0.95 8.40 0.14
N GLU A 239 -1.82 9.37 -0.12
CA GLU A 239 -1.67 10.73 0.41
C GLU A 239 -2.59 10.85 1.64
N GLU A 240 -2.01 11.18 2.79
CA GLU A 240 -2.72 11.47 4.05
C GLU A 240 -2.50 12.94 4.42
N ARG A 241 -3.55 13.65 4.86
CA ARG A 241 -3.41 15.02 5.39
C ARG A 241 -3.83 15.10 6.85
N GLN A 242 -2.98 15.76 7.64
CA GLN A 242 -3.32 16.21 8.99
C GLN A 242 -3.85 17.65 8.92
N ASP A 243 -5.11 17.85 9.28
CA ASP A 243 -5.63 19.20 9.49
C ASP A 243 -5.08 19.77 10.81
N GLY A 244 -4.31 20.84 10.69
CA GLY A 244 -3.64 21.50 11.82
C GLY A 244 -4.54 22.35 12.73
N ASN A 245 -5.85 22.46 12.47
CA ASN A 245 -6.69 23.47 13.12
C ASN A 245 -8.08 23.02 13.63
N SER A 246 -8.36 21.72 13.70
CA SER A 246 -9.58 21.21 14.32
C SER A 246 -9.27 20.11 15.33
N THR A 247 -9.96 20.13 16.47
CA THR A 247 -9.96 19.10 17.54
C THR A 247 -10.37 17.70 17.07
N THR A 248 -10.68 17.55 15.77
CA THR A 248 -11.13 16.35 15.10
C THR A 248 -10.12 16.00 14.01
N ARG A 249 -9.07 15.26 14.38
CA ARG A 249 -8.09 14.74 13.41
C ARG A 249 -8.61 13.47 12.76
N VAL A 250 -8.43 13.33 11.44
CA VAL A 250 -8.75 12.10 10.74
C VAL A 250 -7.61 11.08 10.91
N SER A 251 -7.99 9.81 11.07
CA SER A 251 -7.19 8.64 11.48
C SER A 251 -5.69 8.65 11.12
N GLY A 252 -4.87 8.27 12.10
CA GLY A 252 -3.59 7.60 11.87
C GLY A 252 -3.80 6.10 12.08
N HIS A 253 -3.78 5.33 10.99
CA HIS A 253 -3.94 3.88 11.08
C HIS A 253 -2.65 3.20 11.52
N LYS A 254 -2.73 2.25 12.46
CA LYS A 254 -1.73 1.18 12.55
C LYS A 254 -1.93 0.24 11.36
N GLN A 255 -0.89 0.14 10.53
CA GLN A 255 -0.85 -0.76 9.39
C GLN A 255 -0.68 -2.20 9.91
N SER A 256 -1.80 -2.91 10.09
CA SER A 256 -1.79 -4.36 10.33
C SER A 256 -2.17 -5.08 9.04
N GLU A 257 -1.18 -5.35 8.19
CA GLU A 257 -1.33 -6.33 7.12
C GLU A 257 -0.11 -7.26 7.13
N ASN A 258 -0.38 -8.55 6.92
CA ASN A 258 0.58 -9.65 6.93
C ASN A 258 1.83 -9.36 6.08
N ILE A 259 2.94 -10.01 6.48
CA ILE A 259 4.37 -9.90 6.12
C ILE A 259 4.76 -9.87 4.61
N SER A 260 3.86 -9.57 3.68
CA SER A 260 4.16 -9.56 2.23
C SER A 260 4.12 -8.18 1.56
N ARG A 261 3.80 -7.10 2.30
CA ARG A 261 3.82 -5.73 1.77
C ARG A 261 4.96 -4.94 2.43
N PHE A 262 6.12 -4.91 1.79
CA PHE A 262 7.11 -3.89 2.08
C PHE A 262 6.51 -2.53 1.69
N HIS A 263 5.93 -1.81 2.65
CA HIS A 263 5.79 -0.36 2.56
C HIS A 263 7.18 0.21 2.85
N MET A 264 8.01 0.34 1.82
CA MET A 264 9.20 1.17 1.91
C MET A 264 8.71 2.61 1.76
N ALA A 265 8.43 3.25 2.89
CA ALA A 265 8.37 4.69 2.94
C ALA A 265 9.81 5.18 2.80
N ASP A 266 10.16 5.69 1.63
CA ASP A 266 11.44 6.36 1.42
C ASP A 266 11.46 7.59 2.33
N VAL A 267 12.31 7.54 3.36
CA VAL A 267 12.68 8.72 4.13
C VAL A 267 14.01 9.18 3.55
N ALA A 268 13.95 10.27 2.77
CA ALA A 268 15.11 10.90 2.13
C ALA A 268 16.08 11.54 3.14
#